data_AF-A0A2N1PY65-F1
#
_entry.id   AF-A0A2N1PY65-F1
#
_cell.length_a   1.000
_cell.length_b   1.000
_cell.length_c   1.000
_cell.angle_alpha   90.00
_cell.angle_beta   90.00
_cell.angle_gamma   90.00
#
_symmetry.space_group_name_H-M   'P 1'
#
loop_
_entity.id
_entity.type
_entity.pdbx_description
1 polymer ?
#
loop_
_entity_poly.entity_id
_entity_poly.type
_entity_poly.pdbx_seq_one_letter_code
_entity_poly.pdbx_strand_id
1 'polypeptide(L)' 'MKTYDILVLGGGPGGYVAAIKAAQLGAKVALVEKEV' A
#
# COMPACT_ATOMS: atom_id res chain seq x y z
N MET A 1 12.18 10.00 -9.87
CA MET A 1 11.77 9.60 -8.50
C MET A 1 10.25 9.44 -8.51
N LYS A 2 9.69 8.32 -8.03
CA LYS A 2 8.23 8.13 -7.97
C LYS A 2 7.72 8.65 -6.62
N THR A 3 6.86 9.66 -6.64
CA THR A 3 6.15 10.15 -5.46
C THR A 3 4.94 9.27 -5.18
N TYR A 4 4.69 8.96 -3.90
CA TYR A 4 3.53 8.23 -3.41
C TYR A 4 2.95 8.99 -2.22
N ASP A 5 1.64 8.95 -2.06
CA ASP A 5 0.96 9.59 -0.93
C ASP A 5 1.03 8.71 0.32
N ILE A 6 1.01 7.38 0.12
CA ILE A 6 1.00 6.38 1.19
C ILE A 6 1.95 5.23 0.83
N LEU A 7 2.78 4.82 1.79
CA LEU A 7 3.59 3.61 1.75
C LEU A 7 3.08 2.62 2.81
N VAL A 8 2.73 1.41 2.38
CA VAL A 8 2.32 0.30 3.25
C VAL A 8 3.42 -0.75 3.29
N LEU A 9 3.89 -1.11 4.48
CA LEU A 9 4.86 -2.17 4.70
C LEU A 9 4.14 -3.40 5.28
N GLY A 10 4.20 -4.53 4.56
CA GLY A 10 3.48 -5.76 4.87
C GLY A 10 2.19 -5.91 4.04
N GLY A 11 2.07 -7.03 3.34
CA GLY A 11 0.96 -7.43 2.47
C GLY A 11 -0.02 -8.43 3.12
N GLY A 12 0.07 -8.64 4.44
CA GLY A 12 -0.92 -9.43 5.17
C GLY A 12 -2.34 -8.84 5.12
N PRO A 13 -3.35 -9.49 5.73
CA PRO A 13 -4.75 -9.11 5.60
C PRO A 13 -5.04 -7.64 5.92
N GLY A 14 -4.39 -7.07 6.93
CA GLY A 14 -4.54 -5.65 7.25
C GLY A 14 -3.85 -4.72 6.24
N GLY A 15 -2.64 -5.07 5.81
CA GLY A 15 -1.83 -4.22 4.93
C GLY A 15 -2.39 -4.12 3.52
N TYR A 16 -2.77 -5.25 2.92
CA TYR A 16 -3.37 -5.24 1.58
C TYR A 16 -4.73 -4.53 1.57
N VAL A 17 -5.57 -4.73 2.60
CA VAL A 17 -6.87 -4.04 2.72
C VAL A 17 -6.67 -2.53 2.89
N ALA A 18 -5.71 -2.12 3.72
CA ALA A 18 -5.39 -0.71 3.91
C ALA A 18 -4.92 -0.05 2.60
N ALA A 19 -4.01 -0.72 1.87
CA ALA A 19 -3.51 -0.22 0.60
C ALA A 19 -4.61 -0.08 -0.47
N ILE A 20 -5.49 -1.09 -0.59
CA ILE A 20 -6.62 -1.03 -1.52
C ILE A 20 -7.59 0.08 -1.14
N LYS A 21 -7.93 0.21 0.14
CA LYS A 21 -8.88 1.23 0.57
C LYS A 21 -8.33 2.63 0.33
N ALA A 22 -7.05 2.85 0.60
CA ALA A 22 -6.36 4.10 0.29
C ALA A 22 -6.37 4.41 -1.21
N ALA A 23 -6.10 3.42 -2.07
CA ALA A 23 -6.14 3.60 -3.52
C ALA A 23 -7.56 3.93 -4.03
N GLN A 24 -8.60 3.28 -3.48
CA GLN A 24 -10.00 3.59 -3.80
C GLN A 24 -10.42 5.01 -3.41
N LEU A 25 -9.78 5.59 -2.38
CA LEU A 25 -9.97 6.97 -1.96
C LEU A 25 -9.12 7.97 -2.76
N GLY A 26 -8.40 7.50 -3.79
CA GLY A 26 -7.63 8.33 -4.72
C GLY A 26 -6.17 8.53 -4.36
N ALA A 27 -5.67 7.91 -3.29
CA ALA A 27 -4.26 7.99 -2.94
C ALA A 27 -3.39 7.16 -3.89
N LYS A 28 -2.21 7.67 -4.25
CA LYS A 28 -1.19 6.90 -4.94
C LYS A 28 -0.39 6.08 -3.93
N VAL A 29 -0.69 4.78 -3.85
CA VAL A 29 -0.16 3.87 -2.82
C VAL A 29 1.00 3.03 -3.36
N ALA A 30 2.05 2.87 -2.56
CA ALA A 30 3.03 1.81 -2.70
C ALA A 30 2.81 0.78 -1.58
N LEU A 31 2.73 -0.51 -1.93
CA LEU A 31 2.74 -1.61 -0.97
C LEU A 31 4.02 -2.41 -1.17
N VAL A 32 4.73 -2.69 -0.09
CA VAL A 32 5.97 -3.48 -0.09
C VAL A 32 5.81 -4.62 0.90
N GLU A 33 5.99 -5.84 0.42
CA GLU A 33 6.06 -7.06 1.23
C GLU A 33 7.38 -7.76 0.91
N LYS A 34 7.97 -8.40 1.90
CA LYS A 34 9.12 -9.27 1.72
C LYS A 34 8.62 -10.64 1.28
N GLU A 35 9.15 -11.17 0.18
CA GLU A 35 9.00 -12.60 -0.10
C GLU A 35 9.73 -13.41 0.98
N VAL A 36 9.03 -14.37 1.58
CA VAL A 36 9.61 -15.35 2.52
C VAL A 36 9.88 -16.64 1.78
#